data_AF-A0A1Q8KPY9-F1
#
_entry.id   AF-A0A1Q8KPY9-F1
#
_cell.length_a   1.000
_cell.length_b   1.000
_cell.length_c   1.000
_cell.angle_alpha   90.00
_cell.angle_beta   90.00
_cell.angle_gamma   90.00
#
_symmetry.space_group_name_H-M   'P 1'
#
loop_
_entity.id
_entity.type
_entity.pdbx_description
1 polymer ?
#
loop_
_entity_poly.entity_id
_entity_poly.type
_entity_poly.pdbx_seq_one_letter_code
_entity_poly.pdbx_strand_id
1 'polypeptide(L)'
;MEEFAAGWHDPGPRAWDSLLAEEVELHQPLMLDGVGPAHWRDEFERLQRFLPDIRGEVVAWASSGQTLFVEIVCRATAAGRPVEFRAVDRLTFSDDGKVTARSSYLDPLPLLRSLLGRPSVWLRWWRSGTAPFTARRAIVARVRPQGSRAGAPRPRRVLSPSRAARLLGTIRAGVGLTALASPRTAYRALNPGAQVPVGGFMARGFGIREIAVAATTLSHDPQRARLGLALGVLIDSADTVSVLWARRRIAGVGHLLVGIPAAAFAITGAVALLRDESEVASEPI
;
A
#
# COMPACT_ATOMS: atom_id res chain seq x y z
N MET A 1 2.43 10.41 -31.81
CA MET A 1 2.28 11.39 -30.72
C MET A 1 0.83 11.85 -30.60
N GLU A 2 0.21 12.34 -31.68
CA GLU A 2 -1.18 12.81 -31.66
C GLU A 2 -2.18 11.81 -31.08
N GLU A 3 -2.13 10.54 -31.51
CA GLU A 3 -3.00 9.48 -30.98
C GLU A 3 -2.79 9.21 -29.48
N PHE A 4 -1.54 9.28 -29.01
CA PHE A 4 -1.22 9.13 -27.59
C PHE A 4 -1.77 10.31 -26.76
N ALA A 5 -1.66 11.53 -27.30
CA ALA A 5 -2.21 12.73 -26.67
C ALA A 5 -3.75 12.71 -26.66
N ALA A 6 -4.38 12.26 -27.74
CA ALA A 6 -5.83 12.09 -27.82
C ALA A 6 -6.33 11.10 -26.76
N GLY A 7 -5.61 9.98 -26.55
CA GLY A 7 -5.93 9.03 -25.50
C GLY A 7 -5.83 9.60 -24.08
N TRP A 8 -4.96 10.60 -23.85
CA TRP A 8 -4.93 11.30 -22.56
C TRP A 8 -5.99 12.39 -22.43
N HIS A 9 -6.38 13.02 -23.53
CA HIS A 9 -7.43 14.04 -23.55
C HIS A 9 -8.81 13.46 -23.25
N ASP A 10 -9.14 12.32 -23.87
CA ASP A 10 -10.35 11.52 -23.63
C ASP A 10 -9.99 10.10 -23.19
N PRO A 11 -9.59 9.93 -21.92
CA PRO A 11 -9.07 8.66 -21.45
C PRO A 11 -10.16 7.60 -21.33
N GLY A 12 -9.91 6.47 -21.99
CA GLY A 12 -10.68 5.24 -21.85
C GLY A 12 -9.75 4.03 -21.72
N PRO A 13 -10.22 2.90 -21.15
CA PRO A 13 -9.40 1.71 -21.01
C PRO A 13 -8.75 1.25 -22.33
N ARG A 14 -9.43 1.49 -23.45
CA ARG A 14 -9.01 1.08 -24.80
C ARG A 14 -8.40 2.19 -25.64
N ALA A 15 -8.22 3.40 -25.08
CA ALA A 15 -7.80 4.57 -25.86
C ALA A 15 -6.39 4.45 -26.49
N TRP A 16 -5.62 3.43 -26.10
CA TRP A 16 -4.29 3.16 -26.62
C TRP A 16 -4.14 1.76 -27.23
N ASP A 17 -5.21 0.97 -27.39
CA ASP A 17 -5.13 -0.41 -27.88
C ASP A 17 -4.45 -0.51 -29.27
N SER A 18 -4.62 0.50 -30.12
CA SER A 18 -3.97 0.64 -31.42
C SER A 18 -2.47 0.95 -31.35
N LEU A 19 -1.99 1.53 -30.26
CA LEU A 19 -0.59 1.93 -30.08
C LEU A 19 0.25 0.83 -29.41
N LEU A 20 -0.38 -0.03 -28.62
CA LEU A 20 0.30 -1.03 -27.81
C LEU A 20 0.58 -2.32 -28.59
N ALA A 21 1.78 -2.87 -28.44
CA ALA A 21 2.07 -4.23 -28.86
C ALA A 21 1.31 -5.24 -27.98
N GLU A 22 1.07 -6.45 -28.50
CA GLU A 22 0.32 -7.49 -27.78
C GLU A 22 1.00 -7.90 -26.45
N GLU A 23 2.33 -7.94 -26.44
CA GLU A 23 3.15 -8.25 -25.26
C GLU A 23 3.80 -7.00 -24.64
N VAL A 24 3.18 -5.83 -24.74
CA VAL A 24 3.75 -4.59 -24.17
C VAL A 24 4.04 -4.71 -22.66
N GLU A 25 5.24 -4.33 -22.24
CA GLU A 25 5.59 -4.27 -20.81
C GLU A 25 5.20 -2.92 -20.21
N LEU A 26 4.52 -2.93 -19.05
CA LEU A 26 3.99 -1.73 -18.41
C LEU A 26 4.49 -1.61 -16.98
N HIS A 27 5.19 -0.52 -16.67
CA HIS A 27 5.75 -0.23 -15.34
C HIS A 27 5.27 1.14 -14.86
N GLN A 28 4.58 1.20 -13.71
CA GLN A 28 3.99 2.44 -13.21
C GLN A 28 4.01 2.50 -11.67
N PRO A 29 4.43 3.62 -11.04
CA PRO A 29 4.65 3.70 -9.59
C PRO A 29 3.40 3.42 -8.74
N LEU A 30 2.22 3.70 -9.30
CA LEU A 30 0.94 3.59 -8.62
C LEU A 30 0.10 2.41 -9.10
N MET A 31 0.55 1.62 -10.07
CA MET A 31 -0.17 0.44 -10.59
C MET A 31 0.69 -0.82 -10.48
N LEU A 32 0.10 -1.97 -10.75
CA LEU A 32 0.90 -3.19 -10.86
C LEU A 32 1.64 -3.20 -12.20
N ASP A 33 2.88 -3.65 -12.16
CA ASP A 33 3.59 -4.02 -13.38
C ASP A 33 2.87 -5.19 -14.04
N GLY A 34 2.83 -5.19 -15.37
CA GLY A 34 2.19 -6.27 -16.11
C GLY A 34 2.42 -6.16 -17.61
N VAL A 35 1.83 -7.11 -18.33
CA VAL A 35 2.08 -7.31 -19.75
C VAL A 35 0.76 -7.28 -20.52
N GLY A 36 0.78 -6.58 -21.65
CA GLY A 36 -0.26 -6.57 -22.66
C GLY A 36 -1.39 -5.55 -22.44
N PRO A 37 -2.19 -5.25 -23.48
CA PRO A 37 -3.25 -4.25 -23.43
C PRO A 37 -4.36 -4.58 -22.43
N ALA A 38 -4.65 -5.87 -22.19
CA ALA A 38 -5.66 -6.28 -21.23
C ALA A 38 -5.30 -5.86 -19.79
N HIS A 39 -4.02 -5.98 -19.41
CA HIS A 39 -3.53 -5.52 -18.11
C HIS A 39 -3.66 -3.99 -17.97
N TRP A 40 -3.32 -3.25 -19.03
CA TRP A 40 -3.50 -1.79 -19.06
C TRP A 40 -4.95 -1.39 -18.83
N ARG A 41 -5.89 -1.97 -19.60
CA ARG A 41 -7.33 -1.73 -19.46
C ARG A 41 -7.79 -1.90 -18.02
N ASP A 42 -7.42 -3.03 -17.42
CA ASP A 42 -7.83 -3.37 -16.06
C ASP A 42 -7.33 -2.35 -15.03
N GLU A 43 -6.05 -2.00 -15.07
CA GLU A 43 -5.45 -1.04 -14.15
C GLU A 43 -6.04 0.37 -14.36
N PHE A 44 -6.28 0.75 -15.61
CA PHE A 44 -6.89 2.03 -15.95
C PHE A 44 -8.35 2.13 -15.51
N GLU A 45 -9.14 1.06 -15.62
CA GLU A 45 -10.48 0.99 -15.03
C GLU A 45 -10.46 1.16 -13.50
N ARG A 46 -9.45 0.63 -12.81
CA ARG A 46 -9.29 0.88 -11.36
C ARG A 46 -8.99 2.33 -11.10
N LEU A 47 -8.12 2.95 -11.91
CA LEU A 47 -7.80 4.36 -11.82
C LEU A 47 -9.04 5.23 -12.05
N GLN A 48 -9.85 4.96 -13.08
CA GLN A 48 -11.09 5.71 -13.34
C GLN A 48 -12.15 5.51 -12.25
N ARG A 49 -12.27 4.31 -11.67
CA ARG A 49 -13.13 4.11 -10.49
C ARG A 49 -12.69 4.97 -9.29
N PHE A 50 -11.43 5.35 -9.24
CA PHE A 50 -10.89 6.26 -8.23
C PHE A 50 -11.04 7.73 -8.61
N LEU A 51 -10.64 8.08 -9.84
CA LEU A 51 -10.58 9.41 -10.43
C LEU A 51 -11.37 9.39 -11.75
N PRO A 52 -12.71 9.51 -11.70
CA PRO A 52 -13.59 9.27 -12.85
C PRO A 52 -13.48 10.35 -13.93
N ASP A 53 -13.00 11.52 -13.56
CA ASP A 53 -12.79 12.69 -14.42
C ASP A 53 -11.32 12.92 -14.74
N ILE A 54 -10.45 11.93 -14.53
CA ILE A 54 -9.03 12.05 -14.84
C ILE A 54 -8.84 12.36 -16.33
N ARG A 55 -8.01 13.36 -16.63
CA ARG A 55 -7.57 13.74 -17.97
C ARG A 55 -6.10 14.11 -17.95
N GLY A 56 -5.42 13.90 -19.07
CA GLY A 56 -4.02 14.26 -19.25
C GLY A 56 -3.85 15.27 -20.39
N GLU A 57 -2.86 16.13 -20.23
CA GLU A 57 -2.39 17.05 -21.26
C GLU A 57 -0.91 16.77 -21.51
N VAL A 58 -0.56 16.46 -22.77
CA VAL A 58 0.84 16.32 -23.16
C VAL A 58 1.43 17.72 -23.30
N VAL A 59 2.40 18.05 -22.46
CA VAL A 59 2.99 19.40 -22.40
C VAL A 59 4.34 19.49 -23.11
N ALA A 60 5.07 18.38 -23.18
CA ALA A 60 6.34 18.29 -23.89
C ALA A 60 6.63 16.84 -24.29
N TRP A 61 7.46 16.66 -25.31
CA TRP A 61 7.99 15.35 -25.67
C TRP A 61 9.38 15.47 -26.28
N ALA A 62 10.17 14.40 -26.18
CA ALA A 62 11.48 14.28 -26.81
C ALA A 62 11.72 12.84 -27.24
N SER A 63 12.42 12.61 -28.33
CA SER A 63 12.74 11.27 -28.84
C SER A 63 14.24 11.02 -28.91
N SER A 64 14.66 9.78 -28.70
CA SER A 64 16.02 9.30 -28.93
C SER A 64 15.97 7.87 -29.44
N GLY A 65 16.33 7.66 -30.71
CA GLY A 65 16.18 6.37 -31.39
C GLY A 65 14.73 5.87 -31.32
N GLN A 66 14.56 4.64 -30.82
CA GLN A 66 13.25 4.01 -30.62
C GLN A 66 12.58 4.36 -29.28
N THR A 67 13.05 5.40 -28.59
CA THR A 67 12.47 5.83 -27.31
C THR A 67 11.83 7.21 -27.44
N LEU A 68 10.61 7.35 -26.93
CA LEU A 68 9.91 8.62 -26.77
C LEU A 68 9.71 8.90 -25.28
N PHE A 69 10.09 10.09 -24.85
CA PHE A 69 9.78 10.63 -23.53
C PHE A 69 8.61 11.61 -23.71
N VAL A 70 7.55 11.42 -22.94
CA VAL A 70 6.35 12.26 -23.00
C VAL A 70 6.08 12.80 -21.61
N GLU A 71 6.07 14.12 -21.49
CA GLU A 71 5.68 14.78 -20.26
C GLU A 71 4.19 15.10 -20.30
N ILE A 72 3.49 14.70 -19.23
CA ILE A 72 2.04 14.78 -19.12
C ILE A 72 1.67 15.46 -17.81
N VAL A 73 0.72 16.39 -17.87
CA VAL A 73 0.04 16.94 -16.69
C VAL A 73 -1.33 16.29 -16.59
N CYS A 74 -1.56 15.56 -15.50
CA CYS A 74 -2.82 14.88 -15.23
C CYS A 74 -3.65 15.67 -14.21
N ARG A 75 -4.94 15.86 -14.51
CA ARG A 75 -5.90 16.57 -13.66
C ARG A 75 -7.11 15.68 -13.39
N ALA A 76 -7.61 15.70 -12.17
CA ALA A 76 -8.81 14.97 -11.77
C ALA A 76 -9.45 15.58 -10.51
N THR A 77 -10.55 15.00 -10.05
CA THR A 77 -11.21 15.36 -8.78
C THR A 77 -11.15 14.20 -7.79
N ALA A 78 -10.61 14.47 -6.59
CA ALA A 78 -10.59 13.52 -5.47
C ALA A 78 -11.34 14.09 -4.25
N ALA A 79 -12.48 13.47 -3.92
CA ALA A 79 -13.45 13.94 -2.91
C ALA A 79 -13.86 15.41 -3.07
N GLY A 80 -14.31 15.77 -4.28
CA GLY A 80 -14.86 17.10 -4.57
C GLY A 80 -13.82 18.21 -4.62
N ARG A 81 -12.53 17.88 -4.64
CA ARG A 81 -11.43 18.85 -4.74
C ARG A 81 -10.48 18.45 -5.86
N PRO A 82 -9.95 19.42 -6.61
CA PRO A 82 -9.01 19.14 -7.69
C PRO A 82 -7.74 18.48 -7.14
N VAL A 83 -7.17 17.61 -7.98
CA VAL A 83 -5.82 17.06 -7.86
C VAL A 83 -5.13 17.18 -9.20
N GLU A 84 -3.87 17.56 -9.14
CA GLU A 84 -2.99 17.67 -10.31
C GLU A 84 -1.68 16.95 -9.97
N PHE A 85 -1.15 16.22 -10.94
CA PHE A 85 0.17 15.63 -10.84
C PHE A 85 0.83 15.55 -12.22
N ARG A 86 2.16 15.62 -12.23
CA ARG A 86 2.98 15.52 -13.44
C ARG A 86 3.58 14.13 -13.54
N ALA A 87 3.61 13.59 -14.75
CA ALA A 87 4.24 12.32 -15.05
C ALA A 87 5.10 12.44 -16.31
N VAL A 88 6.16 11.65 -16.38
CA VAL A 88 6.96 11.45 -17.58
C VAL A 88 6.85 9.98 -17.97
N ASP A 89 6.32 9.73 -19.15
CA ASP A 89 6.26 8.40 -19.73
C ASP A 89 7.44 8.18 -20.67
N ARG A 90 8.16 7.07 -20.48
CA ARG A 90 9.16 6.56 -21.41
C ARG A 90 8.53 5.41 -22.19
N LEU A 91 8.38 5.59 -23.50
CA LEU A 91 7.81 4.63 -24.43
C LEU A 91 8.93 4.10 -25.33
N THR A 92 9.05 2.77 -25.43
CA THR A 92 9.93 2.10 -26.39
C THR A 92 9.10 1.55 -27.54
N PHE A 93 9.59 1.72 -28.76
CA PHE A 93 8.93 1.28 -29.98
C PHE A 93 9.65 0.11 -30.64
N SER A 94 8.88 -0.78 -31.26
CA SER A 94 9.38 -1.72 -32.26
C SER A 94 9.53 -1.06 -33.62
N ASP A 95 10.16 -1.76 -34.57
CA ASP A 95 10.39 -1.28 -35.94
C ASP A 95 9.07 -1.03 -36.70
N ASP A 96 7.98 -1.69 -36.32
CA ASP A 96 6.63 -1.48 -36.87
C ASP A 96 5.87 -0.31 -36.22
N GLY A 97 6.52 0.43 -35.32
CA GLY A 97 5.96 1.62 -34.68
C GLY A 97 5.00 1.34 -33.51
N LYS A 98 4.93 0.09 -33.00
CA LYS A 98 4.15 -0.25 -31.80
C LYS A 98 4.94 -0.02 -30.52
N VAL A 99 4.25 0.33 -29.43
CA VAL A 99 4.85 0.46 -28.11
C VAL A 99 5.08 -0.93 -27.51
N THR A 100 6.34 -1.29 -27.30
CA THR A 100 6.76 -2.57 -26.72
C THR A 100 7.04 -2.47 -25.22
N ALA A 101 7.35 -1.29 -24.71
CA ALA A 101 7.47 -1.04 -23.28
C ALA A 101 7.04 0.39 -22.93
N ARG A 102 6.44 0.56 -21.75
CA ARG A 102 6.10 1.85 -21.16
C ARG A 102 6.49 1.88 -19.68
N SER A 103 7.31 2.85 -19.31
CA SER A 103 7.63 3.17 -17.92
C SER A 103 7.14 4.58 -17.58
N SER A 104 6.31 4.71 -16.55
CA SER A 104 5.85 6.02 -16.08
C SER A 104 6.66 6.44 -14.85
N TYR A 105 7.01 7.71 -14.77
CA TYR A 105 7.72 8.31 -13.64
C TYR A 105 6.92 9.51 -13.14
N LEU A 106 6.58 9.52 -11.86
CA LEU A 106 5.87 10.64 -11.23
C LEU A 106 6.40 10.84 -9.81
N ASP A 107 6.40 12.08 -9.33
CA ASP A 107 6.59 12.35 -7.90
C ASP A 107 5.26 12.09 -7.17
N PRO A 108 5.17 11.04 -6.33
CA PRO A 108 3.92 10.71 -5.67
C PRO A 108 3.63 11.65 -4.50
N LEU A 109 4.59 12.43 -4.00
CA LEU A 109 4.45 13.19 -2.76
C LEU A 109 3.33 14.25 -2.82
N PRO A 110 3.21 15.09 -3.87
CA PRO A 110 2.14 16.08 -3.95
C PRO A 110 0.76 15.43 -3.98
N LEU A 111 0.63 14.34 -4.74
CA LEU A 111 -0.60 13.57 -4.83
C LEU A 111 -0.95 12.92 -3.48
N LEU A 112 0.01 12.24 -2.85
CA LEU A 112 -0.20 11.60 -1.55
C LEU A 112 -0.53 12.61 -0.45
N ARG A 113 0.15 13.76 -0.38
CA ARG A 113 -0.17 14.83 0.58
C ARG A 113 -1.60 15.32 0.40
N SER A 114 -2.03 15.52 -0.85
CA SER A 114 -3.39 15.92 -1.19
C SER A 114 -4.42 14.88 -0.74
N LEU A 115 -4.12 13.58 -0.90
CA LEU A 115 -5.01 12.47 -0.54
C LEU A 115 -5.05 12.17 0.97
N LEU A 116 -3.90 12.26 1.65
CA LEU A 116 -3.78 11.97 3.09
C LEU A 116 -4.52 12.99 3.94
N GLY A 117 -4.60 14.26 3.51
CA GLY A 117 -5.40 15.28 4.18
C GLY A 117 -6.92 15.12 4.02
N ARG A 118 -7.40 14.09 3.30
CA ARG A 118 -8.80 13.94 2.89
C ARG A 118 -9.33 12.53 3.24
N PRO A 119 -9.68 12.25 4.50
CA PRO A 119 -10.09 10.90 4.94
C PRO A 119 -11.32 10.35 4.20
N SER A 120 -12.20 11.21 3.69
CA SER A 120 -13.36 10.82 2.88
C SER A 120 -12.97 10.15 1.55
N VAL A 121 -11.73 10.35 1.06
CA VAL A 121 -11.21 9.73 -0.16
C VAL A 121 -10.80 8.28 0.07
N TRP A 122 -10.42 7.92 1.30
CA TRP A 122 -9.70 6.67 1.58
C TRP A 122 -10.54 5.43 1.26
N LEU A 123 -11.85 5.46 1.53
CA LEU A 123 -12.74 4.34 1.20
C LEU A 123 -12.90 4.15 -0.31
N ARG A 124 -13.04 5.24 -1.08
CA ARG A 124 -13.11 5.17 -2.55
C ARG A 124 -11.78 4.68 -3.13
N TRP A 125 -10.68 5.23 -2.64
CA TRP A 125 -9.34 4.79 -3.02
C TRP A 125 -9.13 3.31 -2.71
N TRP A 126 -9.52 2.87 -1.53
CA TRP A 126 -9.47 1.46 -1.14
C TRP A 126 -10.34 0.60 -2.06
N ARG A 127 -11.61 0.95 -2.30
CA ARG A 127 -12.55 0.21 -3.16
C ARG A 127 -12.12 0.13 -4.62
N SER A 128 -11.42 1.14 -5.12
CA SER A 128 -10.90 1.15 -6.50
C SER A 128 -9.86 0.04 -6.75
N GLY A 129 -9.02 -0.26 -5.75
CA GLY A 129 -7.91 -1.21 -5.88
C GLY A 129 -6.56 -0.53 -6.17
N THR A 130 -6.56 0.80 -6.34
CA THR A 130 -5.34 1.58 -6.56
C THR A 130 -4.68 2.07 -5.26
N ALA A 131 -5.22 1.70 -4.09
CA ALA A 131 -4.65 2.09 -2.79
C ALA A 131 -3.26 1.46 -2.54
N PRO A 132 -2.35 2.15 -1.84
CA PRO A 132 -0.96 1.74 -1.68
C PRO A 132 -0.81 0.60 -0.66
N PHE A 133 -1.86 0.31 0.12
CA PHE A 133 -1.83 -0.74 1.12
C PHE A 133 -1.78 -2.10 0.43
N THR A 134 -0.58 -2.68 0.47
CA THR A 134 -0.17 -3.98 -0.04
C THR A 134 -1.14 -5.11 0.29
N ALA A 135 -1.89 -5.02 1.40
CA ALA A 135 -2.84 -6.03 1.86
C ALA A 135 -3.99 -6.31 0.86
N ARG A 136 -4.70 -5.29 0.36
CA ARG A 136 -5.79 -5.53 -0.61
C ARG A 136 -5.23 -5.97 -1.97
N ARG A 137 -4.08 -5.40 -2.37
CA ARG A 137 -3.42 -5.74 -3.64
C ARG A 137 -2.91 -7.17 -3.68
N ALA A 138 -2.33 -7.67 -2.58
CA ALA A 138 -1.94 -9.07 -2.44
C ALA A 138 -3.14 -10.03 -2.48
N ILE A 139 -4.31 -9.59 -2.02
CA ILE A 139 -5.55 -10.38 -2.08
C ILE A 139 -6.13 -10.37 -3.50
N VAL A 140 -6.19 -9.22 -4.18
CA VAL A 140 -6.70 -9.13 -5.56
C VAL A 140 -5.82 -9.89 -6.55
N ALA A 141 -4.49 -9.79 -6.41
CA ALA A 141 -3.54 -10.56 -7.21
C ALA A 141 -3.70 -12.09 -7.01
N ARG A 142 -4.24 -12.55 -5.88
CA ARG A 142 -4.52 -13.97 -5.61
C ARG A 142 -5.85 -14.47 -6.17
N VAL A 143 -6.78 -13.58 -6.55
CA VAL A 143 -8.16 -13.95 -6.92
C VAL A 143 -8.37 -14.05 -8.43
N ARG A 144 -7.41 -13.63 -9.27
CA ARG A 144 -7.50 -13.86 -10.71
C ARG A 144 -7.03 -15.27 -11.09
N PRO A 145 -7.85 -16.08 -11.80
CA PRO A 145 -7.38 -17.27 -12.45
C PRO A 145 -6.33 -16.84 -13.48
N GLN A 146 -5.10 -17.26 -13.25
CA GLN A 146 -3.99 -17.04 -14.15
C GLN A 146 -4.22 -17.92 -15.38
N GLY A 147 -4.90 -17.35 -16.38
CA GLY A 147 -5.03 -17.94 -17.69
C GLY A 147 -3.65 -18.09 -18.32
N SER A 148 -3.18 -19.34 -18.32
CA SER A 148 -2.14 -19.92 -19.19
C SER A 148 -0.92 -19.05 -19.53
N ARG A 149 0.14 -19.22 -18.75
CA ARG A 149 1.44 -19.62 -19.31
C ARG A 149 2.21 -20.42 -18.26
N ALA A 150 2.58 -21.64 -18.66
CA ALA A 150 3.53 -22.50 -17.96
C ALA A 150 4.89 -21.79 -17.91
N GLY A 151 5.33 -21.45 -16.71
CA GLY A 151 6.62 -20.83 -16.48
C GLY A 151 6.91 -20.87 -15.00
N ALA A 152 7.77 -21.81 -14.61
CA ALA A 152 8.40 -22.07 -13.32
C ALA A 152 7.76 -21.44 -12.05
N PRO A 153 7.47 -22.23 -10.99
CA PRO A 153 6.92 -21.70 -9.75
C PRO A 153 7.83 -20.58 -9.22
N ARG A 154 7.36 -19.33 -9.31
CA ARG A 154 8.05 -18.20 -8.67
C ARG A 154 8.11 -18.52 -7.17
N PRO A 155 9.31 -18.52 -6.56
CA PRO A 155 9.43 -18.84 -5.15
C PRO A 155 8.52 -17.89 -4.38
N ARG A 156 7.64 -18.46 -3.55
CA ARG A 156 6.85 -17.68 -2.59
C ARG A 156 7.86 -16.82 -1.82
N ARG A 157 7.84 -15.49 -2.05
CA ARG A 157 8.64 -14.55 -1.26
C ARG A 157 8.05 -14.52 0.14
N VAL A 158 8.44 -15.52 0.93
CA VAL A 158 8.25 -15.53 2.36
C VAL A 158 9.13 -14.41 2.90
N LEU A 159 8.54 -13.45 3.60
CA LEU A 159 9.31 -12.40 4.26
C LEU A 159 10.31 -13.07 5.22
N SER A 160 11.59 -12.70 5.12
CA SER A 160 12.58 -13.15 6.09
C SER A 160 12.17 -12.70 7.50
N PRO A 161 12.46 -13.48 8.55
CA PRO A 161 12.09 -13.12 9.93
C PRO A 161 12.53 -11.70 10.31
N SER A 162 13.75 -11.33 9.91
CA SER A 162 14.33 -9.99 10.12
C SER A 162 13.61 -8.84 9.39
N ARG A 163 12.96 -9.12 8.25
CA ARG A 163 12.13 -8.12 7.53
C ARG A 163 10.75 -8.01 8.15
N ALA A 164 10.16 -9.12 8.59
CA ALA A 164 8.89 -9.13 9.29
C ALA A 164 8.97 -8.37 10.62
N ALA A 165 10.02 -8.61 11.42
CA ALA A 165 10.27 -7.89 12.67
C ALA A 165 10.41 -6.38 12.45
N ARG A 166 11.22 -5.96 11.46
CA ARG A 166 11.40 -4.54 11.11
C ARG A 166 10.12 -3.87 10.62
N LEU A 167 9.30 -4.59 9.85
CA LEU A 167 8.01 -4.09 9.40
C LEU A 167 7.06 -3.88 10.60
N LEU A 168 6.96 -4.86 11.50
CA LEU A 168 6.15 -4.75 12.72
C LEU A 168 6.61 -3.59 13.60
N GLY A 169 7.92 -3.47 13.84
CA GLY A 169 8.49 -2.36 14.60
C GLY A 169 8.16 -1.00 13.97
N THR A 170 8.32 -0.85 12.65
CA THR A 170 8.00 0.39 11.93
C THR A 170 6.51 0.74 12.05
N ILE A 171 5.61 -0.24 11.91
CA ILE A 171 4.17 -0.02 12.03
C ILE A 171 3.82 0.43 13.45
N ARG A 172 4.36 -0.23 14.49
CA ARG A 172 4.14 0.16 15.89
C ARG A 172 4.62 1.57 16.17
N ALA A 173 5.81 1.95 15.68
CA ALA A 173 6.31 3.32 15.80
C ALA A 173 5.34 4.34 15.19
N GLY A 174 4.83 4.06 13.98
CA GLY A 174 3.86 4.92 13.30
C GLY A 174 2.53 5.05 14.07
N VAL A 175 2.00 3.94 14.58
CA VAL A 175 0.78 3.91 15.41
C VAL A 175 1.01 4.70 16.70
N GLY A 176 2.12 4.48 17.39
CA GLY A 176 2.43 5.15 18.64
C GLY A 176 2.62 6.67 18.48
N LEU A 177 3.35 7.09 17.45
CA LEU A 177 3.51 8.52 17.11
C LEU A 177 2.17 9.17 16.78
N THR A 178 1.31 8.47 16.03
CA THR A 178 -0.04 8.98 15.70
C THR A 178 -0.90 9.12 16.96
N ALA A 179 -0.83 8.16 17.89
CA ALA A 179 -1.55 8.21 19.15
C ALA A 179 -1.07 9.35 20.07
N LEU A 180 0.22 9.67 20.06
CA LEU A 180 0.77 10.81 20.81
C LEU A 180 0.42 12.16 20.18
N ALA A 181 0.49 12.26 18.86
CA ALA A 181 0.18 13.49 18.13
C ALA A 181 -1.33 13.79 18.13
N SER A 182 -2.17 12.77 18.12
CA SER A 182 -3.63 12.89 18.00
C SER A 182 -4.39 11.97 18.98
N PRO A 183 -4.22 12.16 20.30
CA PRO A 183 -4.77 11.25 21.31
C PRO A 183 -6.31 11.18 21.30
N ARG A 184 -6.99 12.29 20.93
CA ARG A 184 -8.45 12.31 20.78
C ARG A 184 -8.92 11.42 19.61
N THR A 185 -8.21 11.45 18.50
CA THR A 185 -8.53 10.65 17.31
C THR A 185 -8.26 9.17 17.57
N ALA A 186 -7.11 8.87 18.15
CA ALA A 186 -6.76 7.50 18.55
C ALA A 186 -7.80 6.94 19.52
N TYR A 187 -8.16 7.69 20.57
CA TYR A 187 -9.16 7.22 21.53
C TYR A 187 -10.55 7.03 20.92
N ARG A 188 -11.02 7.95 20.07
CA ARG A 188 -12.33 7.81 19.39
C ARG A 188 -12.39 6.60 18.46
N ALA A 189 -11.25 6.21 17.86
CA ALA A 189 -11.18 4.99 17.06
C ALA A 189 -11.37 3.72 17.92
N LEU A 190 -10.94 3.77 19.18
CA LEU A 190 -11.07 2.67 20.15
C LEU A 190 -12.44 2.64 20.84
N ASN A 191 -13.02 3.81 21.11
CA ASN A 191 -14.30 3.95 21.78
C ASN A 191 -15.04 5.21 21.32
N PRO A 192 -15.92 5.11 20.31
CA PRO A 192 -16.65 6.25 19.75
C PRO A 192 -17.54 6.98 20.76
N GLY A 193 -17.94 6.33 21.86
CA GLY A 193 -18.91 6.84 22.83
C GLY A 193 -18.33 7.31 24.17
N ALA A 194 -17.02 7.25 24.39
CA ALA A 194 -16.46 7.53 25.71
C ALA A 194 -16.10 9.00 25.95
N GLN A 195 -16.18 9.42 27.21
CA GLN A 195 -15.87 10.79 27.63
C GLN A 195 -14.39 11.12 27.46
N VAL A 196 -14.14 12.29 26.87
CA VAL A 196 -12.84 12.76 26.34
C VAL A 196 -11.72 12.96 27.39
N PRO A 197 -11.97 13.34 28.67
CA PRO A 197 -10.87 13.67 29.59
C PRO A 197 -9.94 12.49 29.92
N VAL A 198 -10.51 11.31 30.21
CA VAL A 198 -9.74 10.10 30.57
C VAL A 198 -9.12 9.43 29.34
N GLY A 199 -9.78 9.55 28.18
CA GLY A 199 -9.34 8.93 26.93
C GLY A 199 -8.01 9.49 26.39
N GLY A 200 -7.76 10.78 26.62
CA GLY A 200 -6.51 11.42 26.18
C GLY A 200 -5.26 10.87 26.89
N PHE A 201 -5.37 10.58 28.19
CA PHE A 201 -4.28 9.99 28.96
C PHE A 201 -3.99 8.55 28.52
N MET A 202 -5.04 7.73 28.38
CA MET A 202 -4.92 6.34 27.93
C MET A 202 -4.32 6.23 26.52
N ALA A 203 -4.75 7.09 25.59
CA ALA A 203 -4.20 7.11 24.24
C ALA A 203 -2.71 7.48 24.20
N ARG A 204 -2.26 8.39 25.07
CA ARG A 204 -0.82 8.72 25.18
C ARG A 204 -0.03 7.59 25.81
N GLY A 205 -0.56 6.95 26.86
CA GLY A 205 0.06 5.77 27.47
C GLY A 205 0.23 4.62 26.47
N PHE A 206 -0.81 4.34 25.68
CA PHE A 206 -0.74 3.43 24.54
C PHE A 206 0.32 3.85 23.53
N GLY A 207 0.37 5.14 23.15
CA GLY A 207 1.37 5.64 22.21
C GLY A 207 2.81 5.47 22.67
N ILE A 208 3.10 5.79 23.94
CA ILE A 208 4.43 5.58 24.55
C ILE A 208 4.81 4.10 24.53
N ARG A 209 3.88 3.22 24.90
CA ARG A 209 4.07 1.77 24.87
C ARG A 209 4.47 1.28 23.47
N GLU A 210 3.73 1.66 22.44
CA GLU A 210 4.01 1.23 21.07
C GLU A 210 5.37 1.72 20.56
N ILE A 211 5.75 2.97 20.90
CA ILE A 211 7.06 3.51 20.55
C ILE A 211 8.18 2.77 21.29
N ALA A 212 8.01 2.49 22.58
CA ALA A 212 9.02 1.77 23.36
C ALA A 212 9.26 0.37 22.79
N VAL A 213 8.18 -0.38 22.54
CA VAL A 213 8.26 -1.72 21.92
C VAL A 213 8.90 -1.63 20.54
N ALA A 214 8.49 -0.67 19.71
CA ALA A 214 9.05 -0.46 18.38
C ALA A 214 10.56 -0.16 18.42
N ALA A 215 11.00 0.73 19.31
CA ALA A 215 12.41 1.07 19.47
C ALA A 215 13.24 -0.15 19.87
N THR A 216 12.71 -0.98 20.78
CA THR A 216 13.35 -2.24 21.17
C THR A 216 13.38 -3.24 20.00
N THR A 217 12.28 -3.42 19.25
CA THR A 217 12.20 -4.30 18.07
C THR A 217 13.13 -3.87 16.93
N LEU A 218 13.34 -2.56 16.76
CA LEU A 218 14.17 -1.98 15.70
C LEU A 218 15.65 -1.82 16.10
N SER A 219 16.03 -2.29 17.29
CA SER A 219 17.40 -2.25 17.77
C SER A 219 18.37 -2.97 16.81
N HIS A 220 19.58 -2.43 16.65
CA HIS A 220 20.66 -3.10 15.93
C HIS A 220 21.20 -4.33 16.67
N ASP A 221 21.07 -4.35 18.00
CA ASP A 221 21.39 -5.51 18.84
C ASP A 221 20.30 -6.60 18.66
N PRO A 222 20.65 -7.80 18.15
CA PRO A 222 19.71 -8.89 17.91
C PRO A 222 18.94 -9.35 19.16
N GLN A 223 19.58 -9.34 20.33
CA GLN A 223 18.94 -9.76 21.57
C GLN A 223 17.83 -8.78 21.97
N ARG A 224 18.10 -7.48 21.85
CA ARG A 224 17.10 -6.42 22.07
C ARG A 224 15.99 -6.49 21.02
N ALA A 225 16.33 -6.67 19.74
CA ALA A 225 15.33 -6.80 18.68
C ALA A 225 14.36 -7.96 18.95
N ARG A 226 14.89 -9.11 19.36
CA ARG A 226 14.10 -10.30 19.74
C ARG A 226 13.25 -10.05 20.98
N LEU A 227 13.81 -9.42 22.02
CA LEU A 227 13.05 -9.03 23.22
C LEU A 227 11.89 -8.10 22.86
N GLY A 228 12.13 -7.08 22.03
CA GLY A 228 11.09 -6.15 21.60
C GLY A 228 10.00 -6.85 20.79
N LEU A 229 10.38 -7.77 19.91
CA LEU A 229 9.44 -8.59 19.16
C LEU A 229 8.58 -9.46 20.09
N ALA A 230 9.18 -10.14 21.08
CA ALA A 230 8.49 -10.97 22.05
C ALA A 230 7.53 -10.17 22.94
N LEU A 231 7.98 -9.03 23.47
CA LEU A 231 7.12 -8.10 24.22
C LEU A 231 5.93 -7.65 23.38
N GLY A 232 6.18 -7.34 22.11
CA GLY A 232 5.13 -7.00 21.16
C GLY A 232 4.09 -8.10 20.97
N VAL A 233 4.52 -9.36 20.78
CA VAL A 233 3.61 -10.52 20.65
C VAL A 233 2.76 -10.69 21.91
N LEU A 234 3.37 -10.54 23.10
CA LEU A 234 2.65 -10.63 24.37
C LEU A 234 1.57 -9.55 24.49
N ILE A 235 1.92 -8.30 24.19
CA ILE A 235 1.01 -7.15 24.24
C ILE A 235 -0.14 -7.34 23.24
N ASP A 236 0.16 -7.68 21.99
CA ASP A 236 -0.84 -7.86 20.95
C ASP A 236 -1.80 -9.02 21.27
N SER A 237 -1.30 -10.08 21.90
CA SER A 237 -2.11 -11.20 22.38
C SER A 237 -3.04 -10.75 23.52
N ALA A 238 -2.52 -9.99 24.48
CA ALA A 238 -3.31 -9.45 25.58
C ALA A 238 -4.39 -8.48 25.08
N ASP A 239 -4.08 -7.60 24.12
CA ASP A 239 -5.02 -6.69 23.50
C ASP A 239 -6.11 -7.47 22.73
N THR A 240 -5.73 -8.53 22.00
CA THR A 240 -6.66 -9.43 21.31
C THR A 240 -7.63 -10.10 22.28
N VAL A 241 -7.12 -10.70 23.37
CA VAL A 241 -7.94 -11.36 24.39
C VAL A 241 -8.85 -10.35 25.07
N SER A 242 -8.35 -9.15 25.39
CA SER A 242 -9.13 -8.08 26.01
C SER A 242 -10.30 -7.65 25.11
N VAL A 243 -10.06 -7.48 23.80
CA VAL A 243 -11.11 -7.17 22.82
C VAL A 243 -12.13 -8.31 22.72
N LEU A 244 -11.68 -9.56 22.68
CA LEU A 244 -12.56 -10.73 22.63
C LEU A 244 -13.42 -10.87 23.89
N TRP A 245 -12.86 -10.56 25.06
CA TRP A 245 -13.60 -10.62 26.32
C TRP A 245 -14.62 -9.48 26.42
N ALA A 246 -14.23 -8.29 25.97
CA ALA A 246 -15.08 -7.10 25.97
C ALA A 246 -16.09 -7.07 24.81
N ARG A 247 -16.05 -8.01 23.86
CA ARG A 247 -16.94 -8.05 22.67
C ARG A 247 -18.44 -7.98 22.97
N ARG A 248 -18.86 -8.46 24.15
CA ARG A 248 -20.27 -8.42 24.60
C ARG A 248 -20.69 -7.04 25.12
N ARG A 249 -19.73 -6.17 25.45
CA ARG A 249 -19.94 -4.83 26.03
C ARG A 249 -19.51 -3.70 25.09
N ILE A 250 -18.65 -3.98 24.12
CA ILE A 250 -18.23 -3.03 23.08
C ILE A 250 -19.17 -3.16 21.89
N ALA A 251 -20.19 -2.30 21.82
CA ALA A 251 -21.02 -2.20 20.63
C ALA A 251 -20.24 -1.51 19.49
N GLY A 252 -20.29 -2.06 18.27
CA GLY A 252 -19.81 -1.40 17.05
C GLY A 252 -18.41 -1.82 16.57
N VAL A 253 -17.83 -1.00 15.68
CA VAL A 253 -16.68 -1.34 14.81
C VAL A 253 -15.33 -1.44 15.54
N GLY A 254 -15.25 -1.04 16.81
CA GLY A 254 -13.99 -0.99 17.58
C GLY A 254 -13.25 -2.33 17.67
N HIS A 255 -13.98 -3.45 17.80
CA HIS A 255 -13.35 -4.77 17.86
C HIS A 255 -12.69 -5.19 16.53
N LEU A 256 -13.19 -4.70 15.39
CA LEU A 256 -12.59 -4.95 14.07
C LEU A 256 -11.34 -4.10 13.86
N LEU A 257 -11.33 -2.85 14.34
CA LEU A 257 -10.21 -1.93 14.15
C LEU A 257 -9.01 -2.23 15.05
N VAL A 258 -9.23 -2.90 16.18
CA VAL A 258 -8.19 -3.17 17.19
C VAL A 258 -7.87 -4.65 17.28
N GLY A 259 -8.90 -5.49 17.44
CA GLY A 259 -8.72 -6.91 17.66
C GLY A 259 -8.11 -7.64 16.47
N ILE A 260 -8.53 -7.31 15.24
CA ILE A 260 -8.01 -7.96 14.03
C ILE A 260 -6.54 -7.56 13.79
N PRO A 261 -6.14 -6.27 13.79
CA PRO A 261 -4.73 -5.91 13.66
C PRO A 261 -3.86 -6.47 14.78
N ALA A 262 -4.31 -6.43 16.04
CA ALA A 262 -3.58 -7.00 17.17
C ALA A 262 -3.36 -8.51 16.97
N ALA A 263 -4.40 -9.27 16.62
CA ALA A 263 -4.26 -10.71 16.36
C ALA A 263 -3.29 -10.99 15.20
N ALA A 264 -3.34 -10.20 14.13
CA ALA A 264 -2.44 -10.33 12.99
C ALA A 264 -0.98 -10.04 13.38
N PHE A 265 -0.73 -9.03 14.21
CA PHE A 265 0.62 -8.71 14.69
C PHE A 265 1.14 -9.77 15.66
N ALA A 266 0.31 -10.29 16.57
CA ALA A 266 0.66 -11.39 17.45
C ALA A 266 1.09 -12.63 16.67
N ILE A 267 0.29 -13.06 15.68
CA ILE A 267 0.59 -14.22 14.82
C ILE A 267 1.87 -13.98 14.02
N THR A 268 2.00 -12.82 13.39
CA THR A 268 3.17 -12.50 12.55
C THR A 268 4.45 -12.45 13.38
N GLY A 269 4.40 -11.85 14.57
CA GLY A 269 5.53 -11.79 15.48
C GLY A 269 5.91 -13.17 16.02
N ALA A 270 4.93 -14.00 16.40
CA ALA A 270 5.18 -15.37 16.85
C ALA A 270 5.84 -16.22 15.76
N VAL A 271 5.36 -16.14 14.52
CA VAL A 271 5.98 -16.84 13.38
C VAL A 271 7.40 -16.35 13.12
N ALA A 272 7.67 -15.06 13.27
CA ALA A 272 9.02 -14.52 13.13
C ALA A 272 9.97 -15.03 14.23
N LEU A 273 9.50 -15.12 15.49
CA LEU A 273 10.28 -15.66 16.61
C LEU A 273 10.61 -17.15 16.43
N LEU A 274 9.62 -17.97 16.07
CA LEU A 274 9.81 -19.41 15.91
C LEU A 274 10.79 -19.76 14.78
N ARG A 275 10.84 -18.94 13.73
CA ARG A 275 11.76 -19.14 12.61
C ARG A 275 13.19 -18.73 12.93
N ASP A 276 13.35 -17.66 13.69
CA ASP A 276 14.66 -17.22 14.19
C ASP A 276 15.32 -18.34 15.03
N GLU A 277 14.53 -19.03 15.87
CA GLU A 277 15.01 -20.19 16.64
C GLU A 277 15.44 -21.36 15.76
N SER A 278 14.71 -21.63 14.67
CA SER A 278 15.07 -22.72 13.75
C SER A 278 16.33 -22.43 12.93
N GLU A 279 16.61 -21.17 12.62
CA GLU A 279 17.83 -20.77 11.90
C GLU A 279 19.06 -20.93 12.81
N VAL A 280 18.98 -20.50 14.07
CA VAL A 280 20.08 -20.67 15.05
C VAL A 280 20.38 -22.14 15.35
N ALA A 281 19.35 -23.00 15.38
CA ALA A 281 19.54 -24.43 15.64
C ALA A 281 20.17 -25.20 14.45
N SER A 282 20.21 -24.59 13.26
CA SER A 282 20.64 -25.25 12.02
C SER A 282 22.08 -24.92 11.61
N GLU A 283 22.78 -24.03 12.33
CA GLU A 283 24.21 -23.78 12.10
C GLU A 283 25.04 -24.97 12.64
N PRO A 284 25.73 -25.74 11.78
CA PRO A 284 26.58 -26.83 12.23
C PRO A 284 27.77 -26.28 13.04
N ILE A 285 27.99 -26.87 14.22
CA ILE A 285 29.13 -26.61 15.12
C ILE A 285 30.44 -27.07 14.47
#